data_AF-A0A3M7J926-F1
#
_entry.id   AF-A0A3M7J926-F1
#
_cell.length_a   1.000
_cell.length_b   1.000
_cell.length_c   1.000
_cell.angle_alpha   90.00
_cell.angle_beta   90.00
_cell.angle_gamma   90.00
#
_symmetry.space_group_name_H-M   'P 1'
#
loop_
_entity.id
_entity.type
_entity.pdbx_description
1 polymer ?
#
loop_
_entity_poly.entity_id
_entity_poly.type
_entity_poly.pdbx_seq_one_letter_code
_entity_poly.pdbx_strand_id
1 'polypeptide(L)'
;MPTDKLITLVTGSNQGIGYHAAAQIAASGQHYVLVGARDQIKGQRAVDALVSEGVRREYIEAIQIDVDSDASISTAAKDVEGKFGRLDVLILNAGIFTAPGSVRDQYAGVYNTNVFGAAATTEIFLPLLRKSTLPGGKKILFVSSGLSSLSMASAPDSVVPAHIHSVYRSSKTAENMVMAGFATLLKEEGFLVGAICPGFCATNLNGYEGPKKAEDGARAIVRAVTEEGLREAVHGKLWHQKEEVFGLVWEEGTYDCMWVETIDNPWNSAY
;
A
#
# COMPACT_ATOMS: atom_id res chain seq x y z
N MET A 1 -3.43 -25.49 3.02
CA MET A 1 -4.70 -26.00 3.60
C MET A 1 -5.80 -25.09 3.10
N PRO A 2 -6.98 -25.62 2.72
CA PRO A 2 -8.15 -24.77 2.48
C PRO A 2 -8.49 -24.02 3.77
N THR A 3 -8.61 -22.70 3.69
CA THR A 3 -9.07 -21.83 4.77
C THR A 3 -10.26 -21.03 4.29
N ASP A 4 -11.22 -20.81 5.19
CA ASP A 4 -12.40 -19.95 5.00
C ASP A 4 -12.04 -18.46 5.14
N LYS A 5 -10.80 -18.15 5.51
CA LYS A 5 -10.29 -16.79 5.67
C LYS A 5 -9.86 -16.15 4.36
N LEU A 6 -9.89 -14.83 4.36
CA LEU A 6 -9.28 -13.99 3.32
C LEU A 6 -7.76 -14.05 3.44
N ILE A 7 -7.06 -14.52 2.40
CA ILE A 7 -5.61 -14.52 2.33
C ILE A 7 -5.13 -13.11 1.99
N THR A 8 -4.39 -12.49 2.91
CA THR A 8 -3.93 -11.10 2.78
C THR A 8 -2.42 -11.03 2.79
N LEU A 9 -1.83 -10.51 1.71
CA LEU A 9 -0.39 -10.24 1.64
C LEU A 9 -0.14 -8.76 1.93
N VAL A 10 0.74 -8.48 2.90
CA VAL A 10 1.23 -7.12 3.18
C VAL A 10 2.73 -7.07 2.90
N THR A 11 3.16 -6.36 1.85
CA THR A 11 4.60 -6.25 1.53
C THR A 11 5.31 -5.29 2.50
N GLY A 12 6.59 -5.55 2.81
CA GLY A 12 7.36 -4.70 3.72
C GLY A 12 6.78 -4.58 5.14
N SER A 13 6.14 -5.63 5.63
CA SER A 13 5.37 -5.63 6.89
C SER A 13 6.13 -6.20 8.08
N ASN A 14 7.44 -6.39 7.98
CA ASN A 14 8.27 -6.79 9.13
C ASN A 14 8.52 -5.66 10.15
N GLN A 15 8.07 -4.43 9.87
CA GLN A 15 8.20 -3.25 10.75
C GLN A 15 7.25 -2.13 10.31
N GLY A 16 7.17 -1.05 11.10
CA GLY A 16 6.48 0.18 10.73
C GLY A 16 4.96 0.00 10.55
N ILE A 17 4.39 0.74 9.59
CA ILE A 17 2.94 0.74 9.34
C ILE A 17 2.45 -0.65 8.91
N GLY A 18 3.18 -1.33 8.02
CA GLY A 18 2.83 -2.67 7.54
C GLY A 18 2.77 -3.72 8.65
N TYR A 19 3.64 -3.62 9.66
CA TYR A 19 3.62 -4.50 10.84
C TYR A 19 2.33 -4.36 11.63
N HIS A 20 1.94 -3.13 11.97
CA HIS A 20 0.70 -2.88 12.70
C HIS A 20 -0.54 -3.18 11.86
N ALA A 21 -0.50 -2.95 10.54
CA ALA A 21 -1.58 -3.34 9.64
C ALA A 21 -1.76 -4.85 9.63
N ALA A 22 -0.67 -5.62 9.51
CA ALA A 22 -0.71 -7.08 9.58
C ALA A 22 -1.29 -7.57 10.92
N ALA A 23 -0.87 -6.96 12.04
CA ALA A 23 -1.39 -7.27 13.37
C ALA A 23 -2.91 -7.06 13.47
N GLN A 24 -3.38 -5.87 13.12
CA GLN A 24 -4.78 -5.47 13.24
C GLN A 24 -5.68 -6.25 12.28
N ILE A 25 -5.23 -6.51 11.05
CA ILE A 25 -5.95 -7.34 10.07
C ILE A 25 -6.07 -8.78 10.57
N ALA A 26 -4.98 -9.38 11.07
CA ALA A 26 -5.02 -10.74 11.61
C ALA A 26 -5.92 -10.83 12.87
N ALA A 27 -5.89 -9.81 13.73
CA ALA A 27 -6.71 -9.75 14.94
C ALA A 27 -8.23 -9.72 14.65
N SER A 28 -8.66 -9.28 13.46
CA SER A 28 -10.07 -9.34 13.04
C SER A 28 -10.62 -10.78 12.99
N GLY A 29 -9.73 -11.76 12.85
CA GLY A 29 -10.05 -13.18 12.72
C GLY A 29 -10.69 -13.60 11.40
N GLN A 30 -10.88 -12.68 10.46
CA GLN A 30 -11.42 -12.95 9.11
C GLN A 30 -10.30 -13.19 8.09
N HIS A 31 -9.07 -12.80 8.41
CA HIS A 31 -7.94 -12.85 7.51
C HIS A 31 -6.87 -13.85 7.98
N TYR A 32 -6.23 -14.49 7.00
CA TYR A 32 -4.95 -15.15 7.18
C TYR A 32 -3.88 -14.24 6.54
N VAL A 33 -2.97 -13.71 7.34
CA VAL A 33 -2.06 -12.64 6.93
C VAL A 33 -0.66 -13.19 6.64
N LEU A 34 -0.15 -12.86 5.46
CA LEU A 34 1.22 -13.09 5.03
C LEU A 34 2.04 -11.82 5.28
N VAL A 35 2.93 -11.89 6.26
CA VAL A 35 3.90 -10.84 6.59
C VAL A 35 5.04 -10.90 5.58
N GLY A 36 4.93 -10.07 4.53
CA GLY A 36 5.92 -9.96 3.47
C GLY A 36 7.17 -9.20 3.93
N ALA A 37 8.33 -9.84 3.79
CA ALA A 37 9.62 -9.24 4.11
C ALA A 37 10.70 -9.65 3.10
N ARG A 38 11.57 -8.72 2.69
CA ARG A 38 12.71 -9.06 1.82
C ARG A 38 13.69 -10.02 2.49
N ASP A 39 13.84 -9.89 3.81
CA ASP A 39 14.68 -10.71 4.66
C ASP A 39 13.80 -11.68 5.44
N GLN A 40 13.96 -12.97 5.16
CA GLN A 40 13.15 -14.03 5.75
C GLN A 40 13.29 -14.10 7.29
N ILE A 41 14.48 -13.84 7.83
CA ILE A 41 14.72 -13.88 9.28
C ILE A 41 13.99 -12.73 9.96
N LYS A 42 14.04 -11.53 9.36
CA LYS A 42 13.30 -10.38 9.89
C LYS A 42 11.78 -10.59 9.80
N GLY A 43 11.30 -11.20 8.72
CA GLY A 43 9.90 -11.60 8.58
C GLY A 43 9.46 -12.56 9.69
N GLN A 44 10.23 -13.62 9.94
CA GLN A 44 9.91 -14.59 10.98
C GLN A 44 9.92 -13.96 12.38
N ARG A 45 10.91 -13.12 12.69
CA ARG A 45 10.97 -12.39 13.96
C ARG A 45 9.77 -11.47 14.16
N ALA A 46 9.34 -10.79 13.11
CA ALA A 46 8.15 -9.95 13.17
C ALA A 46 6.90 -10.77 13.51
N VAL A 47 6.72 -11.93 12.86
CA VAL A 47 5.61 -12.85 13.17
C VAL A 47 5.68 -13.37 14.60
N ASP A 48 6.86 -13.78 15.08
CA ASP A 48 7.01 -14.28 16.45
C ASP A 48 6.72 -13.18 17.50
N ALA A 49 7.10 -11.93 17.21
CA ALA A 49 6.75 -10.78 18.01
C ALA A 49 5.24 -10.53 18.01
N LEU A 50 4.58 -10.52 16.84
CA LEU A 50 3.13 -10.35 16.73
C LEU A 50 2.35 -11.41 17.49
N VAL A 51 2.83 -12.65 17.46
CA VAL A 51 2.23 -13.75 18.23
C VAL A 51 2.40 -13.53 19.73
N SER A 52 3.56 -13.04 20.16
CA SER A 52 3.81 -12.68 21.57
C SER A 52 2.95 -11.49 22.02
N GLU A 53 2.57 -10.61 21.10
CA GLU A 53 1.66 -9.47 21.30
C GLU A 53 0.18 -9.87 21.25
N GLY A 54 -0.14 -11.15 21.00
CA GLY A 54 -1.49 -11.71 21.08
C GLY A 54 -2.17 -12.03 19.75
N VAL A 55 -1.46 -11.87 18.61
CA VAL A 55 -1.97 -12.36 17.32
C VAL A 55 -1.96 -13.89 17.32
N ARG A 56 -3.05 -14.51 16.85
CA ARG A 56 -3.15 -15.97 16.75
C ARG A 56 -2.17 -16.52 15.72
N ARG A 57 -1.28 -17.44 16.13
CA ARG A 57 -0.24 -18.05 15.28
C ARG A 57 -0.82 -18.69 14.02
N GLU A 58 -2.00 -19.27 14.11
CA GLU A 58 -2.69 -19.90 12.99
C GLU A 58 -3.23 -18.90 11.96
N TYR A 59 -3.19 -17.58 12.23
CA TYR A 59 -3.71 -16.54 11.33
C TYR A 59 -2.61 -15.70 10.67
N ILE A 60 -1.34 -15.98 10.98
CA ILE A 60 -0.25 -15.16 10.51
C ILE A 60 0.99 -16.00 10.23
N GLU A 61 1.66 -15.70 9.13
CA GLU A 61 2.97 -16.28 8.82
C GLU A 61 3.83 -15.33 8.00
N ALA A 62 5.13 -15.60 7.95
CA ALA A 62 6.07 -14.82 7.18
C ALA A 62 6.17 -15.36 5.76
N ILE A 63 6.31 -14.47 4.78
CA ILE A 63 6.66 -14.83 3.41
C ILE A 63 7.83 -13.97 2.95
N GLN A 64 8.84 -14.60 2.35
CA GLN A 64 9.94 -13.87 1.75
C GLN A 64 9.45 -13.24 0.45
N ILE A 65 9.55 -11.92 0.35
CA ILE A 65 9.25 -11.17 -0.87
C ILE A 65 10.07 -9.89 -0.87
N ASP A 66 10.99 -9.80 -1.83
CA ASP A 66 11.71 -8.59 -2.17
C ASP A 66 11.08 -7.98 -3.42
N VAL A 67 10.44 -6.82 -3.26
CA VAL A 67 9.75 -6.12 -4.35
C VAL A 67 10.71 -5.55 -5.40
N ASP A 68 12.01 -5.49 -5.09
CA ASP A 68 13.05 -5.09 -6.04
C ASP A 68 13.52 -6.26 -6.93
N SER A 69 12.91 -7.46 -6.81
CA SER A 69 13.31 -8.67 -7.55
C SER A 69 12.12 -9.44 -8.11
N ASP A 70 11.94 -9.41 -9.44
CA ASP A 70 10.91 -10.17 -10.14
C ASP A 70 10.94 -11.67 -9.83
N ALA A 71 12.15 -12.23 -9.63
CA ALA A 71 12.33 -13.62 -9.24
C ALA A 71 11.81 -13.89 -7.83
N SER A 72 12.07 -12.98 -6.87
CA SER A 72 11.53 -13.09 -5.51
C SER A 72 10.01 -12.97 -5.50
N ILE A 73 9.45 -12.00 -6.23
CA ILE A 73 8.00 -11.81 -6.38
C ILE A 73 7.36 -13.07 -6.99
N SER A 74 7.95 -13.62 -8.05
CA SER A 74 7.46 -14.83 -8.72
C SER A 74 7.50 -16.07 -7.82
N THR A 75 8.57 -16.22 -7.03
CA THR A 75 8.67 -17.29 -6.03
C THR A 75 7.59 -17.15 -4.97
N ALA A 76 7.42 -15.96 -4.41
CA ALA A 76 6.38 -15.70 -3.41
C ALA A 76 4.97 -15.99 -3.95
N ALA A 77 4.67 -15.61 -5.20
CA ALA A 77 3.40 -15.93 -5.83
C ALA A 77 3.19 -17.44 -5.99
N LYS A 78 4.22 -18.19 -6.43
CA LYS A 78 4.15 -19.65 -6.52
C LYS A 78 3.94 -20.31 -5.16
N ASP A 79 4.57 -19.80 -4.11
CA ASP A 79 4.38 -20.31 -2.74
C ASP A 79 2.93 -20.09 -2.26
N VAL A 80 2.38 -18.89 -2.51
CA VAL A 80 0.97 -18.58 -2.19
C VAL A 80 0.03 -19.46 -3.01
N GLU A 81 0.30 -19.65 -4.30
CA GLU A 81 -0.47 -20.53 -5.17
C GLU A 81 -0.45 -21.98 -4.67
N GLY A 82 0.73 -22.52 -4.38
CA GLY A 82 0.88 -23.91 -3.92
C GLY A 82 0.20 -24.16 -2.57
N LYS A 83 0.21 -23.16 -1.67
CA LYS A 83 -0.33 -23.31 -0.31
C LYS A 83 -1.83 -23.02 -0.18
N PHE A 84 -2.29 -21.98 -0.87
CA PHE A 84 -3.66 -21.43 -0.73
C PHE A 84 -4.48 -21.49 -2.01
N GLY A 85 -3.83 -21.55 -3.19
CA GLY A 85 -4.47 -21.56 -4.50
C GLY A 85 -5.04 -20.22 -4.95
N ARG A 86 -5.00 -19.18 -4.10
CA ARG A 86 -5.53 -17.83 -4.37
C ARG A 86 -4.83 -16.79 -3.48
N LEU A 87 -5.03 -15.52 -3.82
CA LEU A 87 -4.83 -14.38 -2.92
C LEU A 87 -6.13 -13.58 -2.89
N ASP A 88 -6.54 -13.03 -1.76
CA ASP A 88 -7.79 -12.27 -1.66
C ASP A 88 -7.54 -10.77 -1.54
N VAL A 89 -6.49 -10.38 -0.82
CA VAL A 89 -6.12 -8.97 -0.59
C VAL A 89 -4.60 -8.80 -0.77
N LEU A 90 -4.20 -7.82 -1.58
CA LEU A 90 -2.81 -7.41 -1.77
C LEU A 90 -2.61 -5.98 -1.25
N ILE A 91 -1.71 -5.79 -0.29
CA ILE A 91 -1.35 -4.49 0.28
C ILE A 91 0.10 -4.20 -0.05
N LEU A 92 0.31 -3.23 -0.95
CA LEU A 92 1.60 -2.77 -1.42
C LEU A 92 2.11 -1.69 -0.47
N ASN A 93 2.66 -2.13 0.65
CA ASN A 93 3.17 -1.27 1.72
C ASN A 93 4.69 -1.04 1.64
N ALA A 94 5.44 -1.95 1.02
CA ALA A 94 6.89 -1.80 0.86
C ALA A 94 7.23 -0.47 0.16
N GLY A 95 8.13 0.30 0.76
CA GLY A 95 8.59 1.55 0.18
C GLY A 95 9.80 2.12 0.91
N ILE A 96 10.54 2.99 0.22
CA ILE A 96 11.69 3.72 0.75
C ILE A 96 11.55 5.22 0.48
N PHE A 97 12.17 6.02 1.34
CA PHE A 97 12.14 7.48 1.25
C PHE A 97 13.29 8.03 0.40
N THR A 98 14.46 7.38 0.47
CA THR A 98 15.67 7.78 -0.23
C THR A 98 16.54 6.55 -0.54
N ALA A 99 17.47 6.70 -1.46
CA ALA A 99 18.49 5.70 -1.80
C ALA A 99 19.88 6.38 -1.83
N PRO A 100 20.98 5.65 -1.64
CA PRO A 100 22.31 6.25 -1.70
C PRO A 100 22.73 6.59 -3.14
N GLY A 101 23.70 7.49 -3.28
CA GLY A 101 24.36 7.79 -4.56
C GLY A 101 23.97 9.14 -5.17
N SER A 102 24.23 9.28 -6.46
CA SER A 102 23.91 10.49 -7.23
C SER A 102 22.39 10.73 -7.27
N VAL A 103 21.97 11.90 -7.75
CA VAL A 103 20.54 12.18 -7.98
C VAL A 103 19.92 11.10 -8.87
N ARG A 104 20.63 10.63 -9.92
CA ARG A 104 20.14 9.55 -10.77
C ARG A 104 19.95 8.24 -10.00
N ASP A 105 20.90 7.87 -9.15
CA ASP A 105 20.83 6.65 -8.34
C ASP A 105 19.70 6.72 -7.32
N GLN A 106 19.49 7.91 -6.72
CA GLN A 106 18.38 8.19 -5.82
C GLN A 106 17.03 7.95 -6.50
N TYR A 107 16.81 8.56 -7.68
CA TYR A 107 15.60 8.34 -8.46
C TYR A 107 15.44 6.87 -8.85
N ALA A 108 16.50 6.24 -9.37
CA ALA A 108 16.44 4.85 -9.79
C ALA A 108 16.07 3.91 -8.62
N GLY A 109 16.72 4.05 -7.46
CA GLY A 109 16.45 3.21 -6.29
C GLY A 109 15.04 3.40 -5.74
N VAL A 110 14.62 4.66 -5.53
CA VAL A 110 13.28 4.94 -4.99
C VAL A 110 12.18 4.52 -5.96
N TYR A 111 12.34 4.72 -7.27
CA TYR A 111 11.37 4.23 -8.26
C TYR A 111 11.34 2.72 -8.37
N ASN A 112 12.50 2.05 -8.25
CA ASN A 112 12.57 0.61 -8.30
C ASN A 112 11.69 -0.02 -7.21
N THR A 113 11.80 0.46 -5.97
CA THR A 113 11.00 -0.08 -4.87
C THR A 113 9.54 0.43 -4.91
N ASN A 114 9.34 1.74 -4.98
CA ASN A 114 8.01 2.34 -4.75
C ASN A 114 7.08 2.24 -5.97
N VAL A 115 7.63 2.10 -7.19
CA VAL A 115 6.86 2.13 -8.43
C VAL A 115 6.95 0.81 -9.16
N PHE A 116 8.17 0.39 -9.55
CA PHE A 116 8.36 -0.81 -10.34
C PHE A 116 8.01 -2.06 -9.53
N GLY A 117 8.47 -2.13 -8.28
CA GLY A 117 8.16 -3.23 -7.38
C GLY A 117 6.66 -3.33 -7.08
N ALA A 118 5.97 -2.20 -6.89
CA ALA A 118 4.52 -2.19 -6.70
C ALA A 118 3.76 -2.68 -7.94
N ALA A 119 4.14 -2.19 -9.13
CA ALA A 119 3.55 -2.60 -10.40
C ALA A 119 3.78 -4.10 -10.70
N ALA A 120 5.04 -4.54 -10.62
CA ALA A 120 5.43 -5.93 -10.89
C ALA A 120 4.78 -6.91 -9.89
N THR A 121 4.73 -6.54 -8.61
CA THR A 121 4.01 -7.34 -7.60
C THR A 121 2.53 -7.45 -7.95
N THR A 122 1.90 -6.36 -8.37
CA THR A 122 0.47 -6.39 -8.77
C THR A 122 0.25 -7.33 -9.96
N GLU A 123 1.02 -7.17 -11.05
CA GLU A 123 0.93 -8.00 -12.25
C GLU A 123 1.12 -9.50 -11.93
N ILE A 124 2.17 -9.84 -11.18
CA ILE A 124 2.52 -11.24 -10.89
C ILE A 124 1.47 -11.91 -10.00
N PHE A 125 0.90 -11.18 -9.03
CA PHE A 125 -0.13 -11.73 -8.13
C PHE A 125 -1.55 -11.66 -8.71
N LEU A 126 -1.78 -10.90 -9.79
CA LEU A 126 -3.11 -10.70 -10.38
C LEU A 126 -3.83 -12.02 -10.75
N PRO A 127 -3.17 -13.04 -11.34
CA PRO A 127 -3.82 -14.33 -11.59
C PRO A 127 -4.35 -15.01 -10.33
N LEU A 128 -3.69 -14.86 -9.18
CA LEU A 128 -4.14 -15.41 -7.90
C LEU A 128 -5.26 -14.58 -7.28
N LEU A 129 -5.18 -13.26 -7.42
CA LEU A 129 -6.24 -12.36 -6.98
C LEU A 129 -7.56 -12.59 -7.72
N ARG A 130 -7.50 -12.88 -9.02
CA ARG A 130 -8.68 -13.24 -9.83
C ARG A 130 -9.37 -14.54 -9.39
N LYS A 131 -8.64 -15.44 -8.70
CA LYS A 131 -9.19 -16.68 -8.12
C LYS A 131 -9.95 -16.43 -6.81
N SER A 132 -9.91 -15.22 -6.25
CA SER A 132 -10.68 -14.85 -5.07
C SER A 132 -12.19 -14.86 -5.37
N THR A 133 -12.93 -15.65 -4.59
CA THR A 133 -14.39 -15.75 -4.66
C THR A 133 -15.08 -15.39 -3.34
N LEU A 134 -14.31 -15.09 -2.29
CA LEU A 134 -14.85 -14.76 -0.98
C LEU A 134 -15.35 -13.31 -0.94
N PRO A 135 -16.46 -13.03 -0.24
CA PRO A 135 -16.86 -11.66 0.11
C PRO A 135 -15.71 -10.93 0.84
N GLY A 136 -15.46 -9.67 0.48
CA GLY A 136 -14.32 -8.91 1.02
C GLY A 136 -12.98 -9.19 0.33
N GLY A 137 -12.91 -10.11 -0.64
CA GLY A 137 -11.76 -10.34 -1.49
C GLY A 137 -11.66 -9.37 -2.68
N LYS A 138 -10.74 -9.66 -3.61
CA LYS A 138 -10.41 -8.83 -4.79
C LYS A 138 -10.05 -7.38 -4.42
N LYS A 139 -9.16 -7.20 -3.44
CA LYS A 139 -8.69 -5.88 -3.01
C LYS A 139 -7.19 -5.71 -3.29
N ILE A 140 -6.81 -4.58 -3.90
CA ILE A 140 -5.43 -4.18 -4.15
C ILE A 140 -5.26 -2.77 -3.61
N LEU A 141 -4.46 -2.61 -2.55
CA LEU A 141 -4.27 -1.33 -1.87
C LEU A 141 -2.82 -0.90 -1.96
N PHE A 142 -2.58 0.29 -2.49
CA PHE A 142 -1.27 0.94 -2.53
C PHE A 142 -1.11 1.84 -1.31
N VAL A 143 -0.07 1.65 -0.50
CA VAL A 143 0.22 2.58 0.60
C VAL A 143 1.04 3.74 0.06
N SER A 144 0.33 4.80 -0.32
CA SER A 144 0.90 6.02 -0.90
C SER A 144 1.03 7.13 0.16
N SER A 145 0.98 8.39 -0.23
CA SER A 145 1.21 9.54 0.66
C SER A 145 0.49 10.78 0.15
N GLY A 146 -0.07 11.60 1.02
CA GLY A 146 -0.58 12.93 0.66
C GLY A 146 0.48 13.83 0.00
N LEU A 147 1.77 13.55 0.22
CA LEU A 147 2.86 14.23 -0.48
C LEU A 147 2.88 13.96 -1.99
N SER A 148 2.12 13.00 -2.51
CA SER A 148 1.97 12.78 -3.95
C SER A 148 1.09 13.80 -4.66
N SER A 149 0.31 14.60 -3.91
CA SER A 149 -0.59 15.62 -4.46
C SER A 149 0.22 16.69 -5.19
N LEU A 150 -0.10 16.89 -6.47
CA LEU A 150 0.56 17.91 -7.29
C LEU A 150 -0.01 19.29 -7.00
N SER A 151 -1.31 19.38 -6.68
CA SER A 151 -1.96 20.62 -6.28
C SER A 151 -1.37 21.14 -4.96
N MET A 152 -1.25 20.28 -3.93
CA MET A 152 -0.61 20.66 -2.67
C MET A 152 0.88 20.95 -2.83
N ALA A 153 1.59 20.24 -3.71
CA ALA A 153 3.02 20.48 -3.96
C ALA A 153 3.30 21.84 -4.59
N SER A 154 2.39 22.30 -5.46
CA SER A 154 2.58 23.49 -6.30
C SER A 154 1.89 24.74 -5.74
N ALA A 155 1.09 24.59 -4.67
CA ALA A 155 0.43 25.70 -4.02
C ALA A 155 1.45 26.76 -3.53
N PRO A 156 1.22 28.06 -3.77
CA PRO A 156 2.13 29.12 -3.33
C PRO A 156 2.41 29.14 -1.83
N ASP A 157 1.46 28.67 -1.03
CA ASP A 157 1.47 28.60 0.43
C ASP A 157 1.70 27.17 0.96
N SER A 158 2.19 26.26 0.11
CA SER A 158 2.45 24.87 0.49
C SER A 158 3.41 24.79 1.69
N VAL A 159 2.97 24.11 2.76
CA VAL A 159 3.81 23.82 3.94
C VAL A 159 4.95 22.85 3.62
N VAL A 160 4.83 22.08 2.53
CA VAL A 160 5.88 21.19 2.00
C VAL A 160 5.91 21.34 0.47
N PRO A 161 6.61 22.37 -0.08
CA PRO A 161 6.63 22.66 -1.51
C PRO A 161 7.29 21.56 -2.36
N ALA A 162 7.04 21.55 -3.67
CA ALA A 162 7.47 20.50 -4.61
C ALA A 162 8.97 20.16 -4.58
N HIS A 163 9.84 21.13 -4.29
CA HIS A 163 11.29 20.91 -4.25
C HIS A 163 11.75 20.13 -3.01
N ILE A 164 10.91 20.04 -1.97
CA ILE A 164 11.19 19.25 -0.76
C ILE A 164 10.79 17.79 -1.01
N HIS A 165 11.70 16.86 -0.71
CA HIS A 165 11.54 15.42 -0.89
C HIS A 165 11.12 14.98 -2.30
N SER A 166 11.50 15.74 -3.33
CA SER A 166 11.04 15.59 -4.72
C SER A 166 11.11 14.16 -5.27
N VAL A 167 12.16 13.41 -4.96
CA VAL A 167 12.35 12.01 -5.37
C VAL A 167 11.25 11.10 -4.82
N TYR A 168 10.99 11.18 -3.51
CA TYR A 168 9.95 10.40 -2.86
C TYR A 168 8.56 10.82 -3.34
N ARG A 169 8.31 12.13 -3.40
CA ARG A 169 7.04 12.69 -3.88
C ARG A 169 6.71 12.21 -5.27
N SER A 170 7.65 12.36 -6.21
CA SER A 170 7.44 11.94 -7.60
C SER A 170 7.22 10.43 -7.72
N SER A 171 7.89 9.62 -6.89
CA SER A 171 7.66 8.17 -6.86
C SER A 171 6.24 7.82 -6.41
N LYS A 172 5.70 8.51 -5.39
CA LYS A 172 4.34 8.29 -4.89
C LYS A 172 3.27 8.83 -5.84
N THR A 173 3.55 9.93 -6.56
CA THR A 173 2.70 10.38 -7.66
C THR A 173 2.68 9.35 -8.80
N ALA A 174 3.83 8.79 -9.18
CA ALA A 174 3.91 7.74 -10.20
C ALA A 174 3.19 6.45 -9.78
N GLU A 175 3.34 6.05 -8.51
CA GLU A 175 2.60 4.91 -7.91
C GLU A 175 1.08 5.12 -8.00
N ASN A 176 0.58 6.33 -7.73
CA ASN A 176 -0.85 6.63 -7.88
C ASN A 176 -1.35 6.47 -9.33
N MET A 177 -0.52 6.79 -10.32
CA MET A 177 -0.86 6.56 -11.73
C MET A 177 -0.92 5.06 -12.05
N VAL A 178 0.02 4.27 -11.53
CA VAL A 178 -0.01 2.80 -11.64
C VAL A 178 -1.30 2.26 -11.03
N MET A 179 -1.66 2.71 -9.83
CA MET A 179 -2.90 2.35 -9.14
C MET A 179 -4.13 2.69 -9.98
N ALA A 180 -4.20 3.89 -10.57
CA ALA A 180 -5.32 4.31 -11.42
C ALA A 180 -5.46 3.43 -12.67
N GLY A 181 -4.33 3.00 -13.27
CA GLY A 181 -4.32 2.05 -14.37
C GLY A 181 -4.97 0.72 -13.98
N PHE A 182 -4.59 0.13 -12.84
CA PHE A 182 -5.21 -1.11 -12.35
C PHE A 182 -6.67 -0.91 -11.93
N ALA A 183 -7.01 0.23 -11.34
CA ALA A 183 -8.37 0.54 -10.95
C ALA A 183 -9.33 0.57 -12.13
N THR A 184 -8.91 1.19 -13.25
CA THR A 184 -9.72 1.21 -14.47
C THR A 184 -9.75 -0.15 -15.15
N LEU A 185 -8.61 -0.84 -15.24
CA LEU A 185 -8.52 -2.17 -15.86
C LEU A 185 -9.40 -3.22 -15.18
N LEU A 186 -9.44 -3.23 -13.85
CA LEU A 186 -10.05 -4.31 -13.06
C LEU A 186 -11.46 -3.98 -12.55
N LYS A 187 -12.01 -2.81 -12.91
CA LYS A 187 -13.32 -2.34 -12.45
C LYS A 187 -14.44 -3.33 -12.74
N GLU A 188 -14.55 -3.77 -13.99
CA GLU A 188 -15.59 -4.71 -14.44
C GLU A 188 -15.41 -6.12 -13.86
N GLU A 189 -14.22 -6.44 -13.36
CA GLU A 189 -13.95 -7.71 -12.65
C GLU A 189 -14.34 -7.67 -11.17
N GLY A 190 -14.88 -6.53 -10.69
CA GLY A 190 -15.33 -6.32 -9.32
C GLY A 190 -14.19 -6.06 -8.33
N PHE A 191 -13.03 -5.63 -8.78
CA PHE A 191 -11.91 -5.30 -7.88
C PHE A 191 -12.09 -3.96 -7.18
N LEU A 192 -11.66 -3.90 -5.91
CA LEU A 192 -11.32 -2.63 -5.28
C LEU A 192 -9.82 -2.41 -5.45
N VAL A 193 -9.47 -1.43 -6.26
CA VAL A 193 -8.09 -0.93 -6.36
C VAL A 193 -8.06 0.52 -5.92
N GLY A 194 -7.20 0.87 -4.96
CA GLY A 194 -7.10 2.23 -4.43
C GLY A 194 -5.78 2.48 -3.72
N ALA A 195 -5.52 3.74 -3.39
CA ALA A 195 -4.35 4.14 -2.62
C ALA A 195 -4.75 4.69 -1.25
N ILE A 196 -3.91 4.48 -0.24
CA ILE A 196 -4.15 4.88 1.14
C ILE A 196 -2.98 5.76 1.61
N CYS A 197 -3.28 6.95 2.13
CA CYS A 197 -2.32 7.73 2.89
C CYS A 197 -2.43 7.34 4.37
N PRO A 198 -1.37 6.80 4.99
CA PRO A 198 -1.39 6.46 6.42
C PRO A 198 -1.23 7.69 7.32
N GLY A 199 -0.94 8.86 6.76
CA GLY A 199 -0.58 10.08 7.47
C GLY A 199 0.89 10.14 7.87
N PHE A 200 1.30 11.24 8.53
CA PHE A 200 2.70 11.46 8.91
C PHE A 200 3.10 10.67 10.16
N CYS A 201 3.48 9.42 9.95
CA CYS A 201 3.79 8.47 11.02
C CYS A 201 5.29 8.39 11.35
N ALA A 202 5.61 8.39 12.64
CA ALA A 202 6.96 8.10 13.14
C ALA A 202 7.33 6.64 12.88
N THR A 203 8.15 6.41 11.86
CA THR A 203 8.61 5.08 11.45
C THR A 203 10.09 5.09 11.06
N ASN A 204 10.66 3.92 10.83
CA ASN A 204 12.02 3.83 10.29
C ASN A 204 12.17 4.45 8.89
N LEU A 205 11.07 4.68 8.15
CA LEU A 205 11.08 5.27 6.81
C LEU A 205 11.63 6.71 6.82
N ASN A 206 11.33 7.45 7.88
CA ASN A 206 11.60 8.88 8.03
C ASN A 206 12.40 9.20 9.30
N GLY A 207 13.15 8.22 9.82
CA GLY A 207 13.94 8.43 11.04
C GLY A 207 13.13 8.65 12.32
N TYR A 208 11.89 8.14 12.36
CA TYR A 208 10.92 8.29 13.46
C TYR A 208 10.40 9.71 13.65
N GLU A 209 10.33 10.48 12.56
CA GLU A 209 9.71 11.80 12.55
C GLU A 209 8.19 11.73 12.35
N GLY A 210 7.47 12.71 12.91
CA GLY A 210 6.04 12.88 12.73
C GLY A 210 5.22 12.65 14.00
N PRO A 211 4.03 13.24 14.10
CA PRO A 211 3.23 13.22 15.32
C PRO A 211 2.46 11.90 15.53
N LYS A 212 2.23 11.14 14.46
CA LYS A 212 1.34 9.97 14.46
C LYS A 212 2.13 8.68 14.74
N LYS A 213 1.61 7.77 15.55
CA LYS A 213 2.25 6.45 15.72
C LYS A 213 1.98 5.58 14.49
N ALA A 214 2.91 4.67 14.18
CA ALA A 214 2.74 3.71 13.09
C ALA A 214 1.45 2.87 13.24
N GLU A 215 1.10 2.49 14.47
CA GLU A 215 -0.14 1.79 14.80
C GLU A 215 -1.40 2.59 14.45
N ASP A 216 -1.38 3.91 14.67
CA ASP A 216 -2.48 4.81 14.33
C ASP A 216 -2.61 5.00 12.81
N GLY A 217 -1.47 5.00 12.11
CA GLY A 217 -1.42 5.06 10.64
C GLY A 217 -1.98 3.81 9.99
N ALA A 218 -1.67 2.64 10.56
CA ALA A 218 -2.17 1.35 10.09
C ALA A 218 -3.70 1.25 10.07
N ARG A 219 -4.40 1.97 10.96
CA ARG A 219 -5.87 1.99 10.97
C ARG A 219 -6.48 2.41 9.64
N ALA A 220 -5.88 3.33 8.91
CA ALA A 220 -6.37 3.75 7.60
C ALA A 220 -6.39 2.56 6.61
N ILE A 221 -5.33 1.75 6.62
CA ILE A 221 -5.21 0.54 5.79
C ILE A 221 -6.24 -0.50 6.24
N VAL A 222 -6.35 -0.75 7.54
CA VAL A 222 -7.28 -1.74 8.11
C VAL A 222 -8.71 -1.40 7.72
N ARG A 223 -9.12 -0.14 7.88
CA ARG A 223 -10.46 0.32 7.49
C ARG A 223 -10.74 0.08 6.01
N ALA A 224 -9.81 0.43 5.12
CA ALA A 224 -9.98 0.16 3.69
C ALA A 224 -10.08 -1.34 3.34
N VAL A 225 -9.46 -2.20 4.16
CA VAL A 225 -9.56 -3.65 4.01
C VAL A 225 -10.89 -4.20 4.56
N THR A 226 -11.38 -3.71 5.70
CA THR A 226 -12.47 -4.35 6.44
C THR A 226 -13.81 -3.64 6.36
N GLU A 227 -13.86 -2.35 6.02
CA GLU A 227 -15.09 -1.55 5.95
C GLU A 227 -15.60 -1.48 4.49
N GLU A 228 -16.61 -2.31 4.15
CA GLU A 228 -17.19 -2.33 2.79
C GLU A 228 -17.76 -0.97 2.35
N GLY A 229 -18.21 -0.14 3.30
CA GLY A 229 -18.71 1.21 3.02
C GLY A 229 -17.66 2.16 2.44
N LEU A 230 -16.36 1.87 2.59
CA LEU A 230 -15.28 2.70 2.05
C LEU A 230 -14.93 2.38 0.60
N ARG A 231 -15.52 1.35 -0.01
CA ARG A 231 -15.17 0.90 -1.36
C ARG A 231 -15.22 2.03 -2.40
N GLU A 232 -16.31 2.79 -2.46
CA GLU A 232 -16.48 3.91 -3.40
C GLU A 232 -15.59 5.13 -3.08
N ALA A 233 -15.23 5.29 -1.80
CA ALA A 233 -14.34 6.36 -1.36
C ALA A 233 -12.88 6.07 -1.71
N VAL A 234 -12.50 4.79 -1.77
CA VAL A 234 -11.13 4.32 -2.00
C VAL A 234 -10.86 3.98 -3.47
N HIS A 235 -11.84 3.42 -4.20
CA HIS A 235 -11.60 2.92 -5.55
C HIS A 235 -11.14 4.01 -6.52
N GLY A 236 -9.97 3.80 -7.13
CA GLY A 236 -9.33 4.73 -8.06
C GLY A 236 -8.84 6.04 -7.44
N LYS A 237 -8.83 6.13 -6.09
CA LYS A 237 -8.55 7.37 -5.35
C LYS A 237 -7.43 7.16 -4.34
N LEU A 238 -6.81 8.25 -3.92
CA LEU A 238 -5.90 8.30 -2.77
C LEU A 238 -6.68 8.77 -1.55
N TRP A 239 -7.10 7.82 -0.72
CA TRP A 239 -7.93 8.07 0.46
C TRP A 239 -7.08 8.26 1.72
N HIS A 240 -7.58 9.08 2.63
CA HIS A 240 -7.00 9.27 3.96
C HIS A 240 -8.12 9.41 5.00
N GLN A 241 -7.88 8.85 6.18
CA GLN A 241 -8.72 9.12 7.33
C GLN A 241 -8.42 10.54 7.87
N LYS A 242 -9.31 11.02 8.75
CA LYS A 242 -9.06 12.27 9.47
C LYS A 242 -7.69 12.26 10.16
N GLU A 243 -6.92 13.33 9.96
CA GLU A 243 -5.62 13.51 10.59
C GLU A 243 -5.32 14.97 10.92
N GLU A 244 -4.43 15.19 11.88
CA GLU A 244 -3.91 16.51 12.22
C GLU A 244 -2.40 16.49 12.03
N VAL A 245 -1.90 17.33 11.13
CA VAL A 245 -0.48 17.38 10.77
C VAL A 245 -0.09 18.79 10.34
N PHE A 246 1.09 19.24 10.74
CA PHE A 246 1.59 20.61 10.47
C PHE A 246 0.66 21.72 10.96
N GLY A 247 -0.11 21.47 12.04
CA GLY A 247 -1.10 22.43 12.56
C GLY A 247 -2.36 22.56 11.70
N LEU A 248 -2.55 21.68 10.72
CA LEU A 248 -3.72 21.61 9.85
C LEU A 248 -4.55 20.37 10.20
N VAL A 249 -5.87 20.54 10.24
CA VAL A 249 -6.84 19.45 10.36
C VAL A 249 -7.29 19.04 8.97
N TRP A 250 -7.01 17.80 8.60
CA TRP A 250 -7.46 17.16 7.37
C TRP A 250 -8.65 16.28 7.73
N GLU A 251 -9.85 16.65 7.29
CA GLU A 251 -11.03 15.79 7.43
C GLU A 251 -10.89 14.53 6.56
N GLU A 252 -11.59 13.45 6.91
CA GLU A 252 -11.57 12.22 6.12
C GLU A 252 -12.00 12.49 4.68
N GLY A 253 -11.21 12.00 3.71
CA GLY A 253 -11.39 12.38 2.32
C GLY A 253 -10.36 11.77 1.39
N THR A 254 -10.15 12.44 0.27
CA THR A 254 -9.22 12.00 -0.77
C THR A 254 -8.33 13.14 -1.22
N TYR A 255 -7.06 12.84 -1.40
CA TYR A 255 -6.12 13.75 -2.07
C TYR A 255 -6.33 13.71 -3.59
N ASP A 256 -5.93 14.77 -4.28
CA ASP A 256 -5.77 14.72 -5.73
C ASP A 256 -4.67 13.73 -6.10
N CYS A 257 -4.99 12.79 -7.00
CA CYS A 257 -4.00 11.87 -7.56
C CYS A 257 -3.26 12.49 -8.76
N MET A 258 -3.81 13.56 -9.36
CA MET A 258 -3.32 14.26 -10.55
C MET A 258 -3.77 15.72 -10.51
N TRP A 259 -3.16 16.59 -11.32
CA TRP A 259 -3.65 17.97 -11.51
C TRP A 259 -5.14 17.98 -11.86
N VAL A 260 -5.95 18.55 -10.97
CA VAL A 260 -7.36 18.88 -11.24
C VAL A 260 -7.47 20.39 -11.20
N GLU A 261 -7.00 21.04 -12.26
CA GLU A 261 -7.75 22.20 -12.74
C GLU A 261 -8.75 21.63 -13.72
N THR A 262 -10.00 22.09 -13.65
CA THR A 262 -11.06 21.78 -14.61
C THR A 262 -10.59 22.13 -16.02
N ILE A 263 -9.87 21.23 -16.66
CA ILE A 263 -9.70 21.20 -18.09
C ILE A 263 -11.03 20.65 -18.58
N ASP A 264 -11.87 21.50 -19.16
CA ASP A 264 -12.89 21.05 -20.11
C ASP A 264 -12.13 20.17 -21.10
N ASN A 265 -12.21 18.85 -20.92
CA ASN A 265 -11.35 17.91 -21.61
C ASN A 265 -12.01 17.56 -22.96
N PRO A 266 -11.60 18.18 -24.09
CA PRO A 266 -12.19 17.89 -25.38
C PRO A 266 -11.96 16.43 -25.83
N TRP A 267 -10.96 15.74 -25.25
CA TRP A 267 -10.64 14.35 -25.59
C TRP A 267 -11.71 13.35 -25.15
N ASN A 268 -12.56 13.69 -24.16
CA ASN A 268 -13.69 12.83 -23.76
C ASN A 268 -14.86 12.88 -24.75
N SER A 269 -14.86 13.80 -25.71
CA SER A 269 -15.87 13.90 -26.76
C SER A 269 -15.48 13.21 -28.08
N ALA A 270 -14.28 12.61 -28.14
CA ALA A 270 -13.68 12.09 -29.37
C ALA A 270 -13.51 10.57 -29.42
N TYR A 271 -14.05 9.81 -28.47
CA TYR A 271 -14.03 8.34 -28.46
C TYR A 271 -15.40 7.76 -28.13
#